data_AF-A0A429E9W0-F1
#
_entry.id   AF-A0A429E9W0-F1
#
_cell.length_a   1.000
_cell.length_b   1.000
_cell.length_c   1.000
_cell.angle_alpha   90.00
_cell.angle_beta   90.00
_cell.angle_gamma   90.00
#
_symmetry.space_group_name_H-M   'P 1'
#
loop_
_entity.id
_entity.type
_entity.pdbx_description
1 polymer ?
#
loop_
_entity_poly.entity_id
_entity_poly.type
_entity_poly.pdbx_seq_one_letter_code
_entity_poly.pdbx_strand_id
1 'polypeptide(L)'
;MSDDNGERARGEWPAVAAPPGLRARFEDDPHKPGVTTPIYAFSNEGHPLVLGPGGTCLVRPEMAGVKLPYAGIDVQFGPPMAGPFTPAPAGLVAVFDDGRERPVLFYDVHGRAVLVDPDDVTCDLVLAETIPDLKRVDFRPAPA
;
A
#
# COMPACT_ATOMS: atom_id res chain seq x y z
N MET A 1 -11.33 49.64 3.46
CA MET A 1 -12.41 48.64 3.51
C MET A 1 -11.93 47.48 2.67
N SER A 2 -11.51 46.40 3.32
CA SER A 2 -10.91 45.25 2.66
C SER A 2 -11.58 44.01 3.22
N ASP A 3 -12.78 43.75 2.72
CA ASP A 3 -13.50 42.52 3.00
C ASP A 3 -13.20 41.55 1.85
N ASP A 4 -11.95 41.07 1.81
CA ASP A 4 -11.60 39.91 0.98
C ASP A 4 -12.07 38.66 1.73
N ASN A 5 -13.39 38.46 1.77
CA ASN A 5 -14.00 37.26 2.31
C ASN A 5 -13.90 36.17 1.23
N GLY A 6 -12.66 35.79 0.93
CA GLY A 6 -12.32 34.65 0.09
C GLY A 6 -12.74 33.38 0.79
N GLU A 7 -14.03 33.04 0.68
CA GLU A 7 -14.59 31.76 1.12
C GLU A 7 -13.97 30.65 0.25
N ARG A 8 -12.73 30.28 0.59
CA ARG A 8 -12.06 29.12 0.00
C ARG A 8 -12.95 27.91 0.24
N ALA A 9 -13.28 27.21 -0.85
CA ALA A 9 -13.97 25.93 -0.83
C ALA A 9 -13.43 25.07 0.32
N ARG A 10 -14.32 24.66 1.23
CA ARG A 10 -14.00 23.96 2.49
C ARG A 10 -13.34 22.60 2.22
N GLY A 11 -12.05 22.61 1.91
CA GLY A 11 -11.17 21.46 2.07
C GLY A 11 -10.84 21.28 3.55
N GLU A 12 -10.64 20.03 3.97
CA GLU A 12 -10.11 19.78 5.31
C GLU A 12 -8.60 20.05 5.30
N TRP A 13 -8.13 20.72 6.36
CA TRP A 13 -6.72 21.02 6.49
C TRP A 13 -5.95 19.76 6.90
N PRO A 14 -4.86 19.41 6.20
CA PRO A 14 -4.03 18.28 6.58
C PRO A 14 -3.32 18.58 7.91
N ALA A 15 -3.32 17.59 8.80
CA ALA A 15 -2.61 17.64 10.07
C ALA A 15 -1.30 16.85 10.01
N VAL A 16 -1.32 15.70 9.33
CA VAL A 16 -0.15 14.83 9.16
C VAL A 16 -0.15 14.23 7.75
N ALA A 17 1.03 14.11 7.14
CA ALA A 17 1.18 13.44 5.85
C ALA A 17 0.90 11.94 5.99
N ALA A 18 0.22 11.35 5.01
CA ALA A 18 -0.05 9.92 5.01
C ALA A 18 1.19 9.13 4.59
N PRO A 19 1.44 7.94 5.16
CA PRO A 19 2.43 7.01 4.63
C PRO A 19 2.20 6.72 3.14
N PRO A 20 3.27 6.57 2.35
CA PRO A 20 3.14 6.22 0.94
C PRO A 20 2.49 4.85 0.79
N GLY A 21 1.65 4.70 -0.24
CA GLY A 21 0.95 3.44 -0.53
C GLY A 21 -0.45 3.31 0.08
N LEU A 22 -0.84 4.20 1.00
CA LEU A 22 -2.23 4.23 1.48
C LEU A 22 -3.18 4.74 0.40
N ARG A 23 -4.29 4.03 0.21
CA ARG A 23 -5.31 4.38 -0.78
C ARG A 23 -6.69 4.39 -0.14
N ALA A 24 -7.54 5.32 -0.56
CA ALA A 24 -8.96 5.28 -0.26
C ALA A 24 -9.66 4.42 -1.31
N ARG A 25 -10.51 3.49 -0.86
CA ARG A 25 -11.27 2.54 -1.67
C ARG A 25 -12.71 3.01 -1.82
N PHE A 26 -13.22 2.91 -3.04
CA PHE A 26 -14.60 3.24 -3.39
C PHE A 26 -15.24 2.09 -4.15
N GLU A 27 -16.39 1.61 -3.71
CA GLU A 27 -17.08 0.47 -4.34
C GLU A 27 -18.56 0.44 -4.00
N ASP A 28 -19.38 -0.06 -4.94
CA ASP A 28 -20.80 -0.32 -4.75
C ASP A 28 -21.09 -1.73 -4.26
N ASP A 29 -20.18 -2.66 -4.54
CA ASP A 29 -20.25 -4.09 -4.21
C ASP A 29 -18.88 -4.59 -3.73
N PRO A 30 -18.76 -5.12 -2.50
CA PRO A 30 -17.48 -5.61 -1.96
C PRO A 30 -16.91 -6.83 -2.72
N HIS A 31 -17.71 -7.48 -3.57
CA HIS A 31 -17.29 -8.60 -4.40
C HIS A 31 -16.81 -8.19 -5.80
N LYS A 32 -16.83 -6.88 -6.14
CA LYS A 32 -16.32 -6.36 -7.40
C LYS A 32 -15.06 -5.51 -7.18
N PRO A 33 -14.19 -5.40 -8.18
CA PRO A 33 -13.05 -4.49 -8.10
C PRO A 33 -13.53 -3.04 -7.96
N GLY A 34 -13.27 -2.44 -6.80
CA GLY A 34 -13.51 -1.02 -6.55
C GLY A 34 -12.49 -0.11 -7.25
N VAL A 35 -12.70 1.20 -7.12
CA VAL A 35 -11.74 2.23 -7.53
C VAL A 35 -10.93 2.65 -6.31
N THR A 36 -9.61 2.83 -6.47
CA THR A 36 -8.75 3.33 -5.40
C THR A 36 -8.02 4.61 -5.79
N THR A 37 -7.90 5.55 -4.85
CA THR A 37 -7.15 6.80 -5.03
C THR A 37 -6.14 6.97 -3.89
N PRO A 38 -4.96 7.60 -4.11
CA PRO A 38 -4.00 7.84 -3.04
C PRO A 38 -4.56 8.71 -1.92
N ILE A 39 -4.24 8.35 -0.67
CA ILE A 39 -4.41 9.20 0.50
C ILE A 39 -3.11 9.99 0.69
N TYR A 40 -3.22 11.31 0.80
CA TYR A 40 -2.07 12.21 0.90
C TYR A 40 -1.80 12.68 2.32
N ALA A 41 -2.84 12.75 3.16
CA ALA A 41 -2.74 13.23 4.53
C ALA A 41 -3.90 12.71 5.39
N PHE A 42 -3.81 12.95 6.71
CA PHE A 42 -4.93 12.84 7.64
C PHE A 42 -5.23 14.22 8.25
N SER A 43 -6.51 14.53 8.49
CA SER A 43 -6.91 15.73 9.23
C SER A 43 -6.69 15.58 10.73
N ASN A 44 -6.88 16.66 11.50
CA ASN A 44 -6.73 16.65 12.97
C ASN A 44 -7.70 15.68 13.66
N GLU A 45 -8.82 15.36 13.01
CA GLU A 45 -9.84 14.42 13.49
C GLU A 45 -9.53 12.98 13.06
N GLY A 46 -8.44 12.74 12.33
CA GLY A 46 -8.02 11.43 11.85
C GLY A 46 -8.71 10.98 10.57
N HIS A 47 -9.41 11.88 9.85
CA HIS A 47 -10.01 11.52 8.57
C HIS A 47 -8.92 11.43 7.48
N PRO A 48 -8.94 10.38 6.63
CA PRO A 48 -8.07 10.34 5.47
C PRO A 48 -8.44 11.47 4.50
N LEU A 49 -7.44 12.03 3.82
CA LEU A 49 -7.59 13.11 2.87
C LEU A 49 -7.01 12.73 1.51
N VAL A 50 -7.81 12.92 0.46
CA VAL A 50 -7.49 12.63 -0.94
C VAL A 50 -7.52 13.92 -1.75
N LEU A 51 -7.01 13.88 -2.98
CA LEU A 51 -7.06 15.03 -3.87
C LEU A 51 -8.50 15.27 -4.35
N GLY A 52 -9.01 16.48 -4.14
CA GLY A 52 -10.36 16.88 -4.53
C GLY A 52 -10.51 17.09 -6.04
N PRO A 53 -11.76 17.24 -6.52
CA PRO A 53 -12.05 17.50 -7.92
C PRO A 53 -11.29 18.73 -8.43
N GLY A 54 -10.50 18.56 -9.50
CA GLY A 54 -9.68 19.64 -10.07
C GLY A 54 -8.27 19.77 -9.48
N GLY A 55 -7.89 18.94 -8.51
CA GLY A 55 -6.49 18.76 -8.15
C GLY A 55 -5.86 19.82 -7.24
N THR A 56 -6.64 20.73 -6.67
CA THR A 56 -6.14 21.94 -5.98
C THR A 56 -6.31 21.93 -4.47
N CYS A 57 -7.09 21.01 -3.91
CA CYS A 57 -7.34 20.89 -2.48
C CYS A 57 -7.38 19.43 -2.02
N LEU A 58 -7.16 19.23 -0.73
CA LEU A 58 -7.38 17.95 -0.07
C LEU A 58 -8.79 17.93 0.56
N VAL A 59 -9.50 16.83 0.35
CA VAL A 59 -10.87 16.64 0.83
C VAL A 59 -11.02 15.23 1.39
N ARG A 60 -12.06 15.02 2.20
CA ARG A 60 -12.44 13.67 2.61
C ARG A 60 -12.84 12.84 1.38
N PRO A 61 -12.60 11.51 1.37
CA PRO A 61 -12.94 10.63 0.26
C PRO A 61 -14.37 10.79 -0.26
N GLU A 62 -15.35 10.94 0.63
CA GLU A 62 -16.77 11.12 0.29
C GLU A 62 -17.04 12.36 -0.57
N MET A 63 -16.12 13.32 -0.57
CA MET A 63 -16.19 14.57 -1.32
C MET A 63 -15.29 14.59 -2.58
N ALA A 64 -14.60 13.48 -2.87
CA ALA A 64 -13.63 13.40 -3.97
C ALA A 64 -14.27 13.38 -5.37
N GLY A 65 -15.60 13.43 -5.48
CA GLY A 65 -16.33 13.40 -6.76
C GLY A 65 -16.31 12.03 -7.45
N VAL A 66 -15.91 10.97 -6.75
CA VAL A 66 -15.99 9.59 -7.22
C VAL A 66 -17.45 9.13 -7.18
N LYS A 67 -17.93 8.49 -8.25
CA LYS A 67 -19.33 8.03 -8.37
C LYS A 67 -19.67 6.79 -7.54
N LEU A 68 -18.68 6.21 -6.87
CA LEU A 68 -18.80 5.05 -5.99
C LEU A 68 -18.72 5.51 -4.53
N PRO A 69 -19.45 4.89 -3.60
CA PRO A 69 -19.37 5.27 -2.20
C PRO A 69 -18.02 4.88 -1.61
N TYR A 70 -17.56 5.66 -0.63
CA TYR A 70 -16.34 5.37 0.11
C TYR A 70 -16.54 4.11 0.97
N ALA A 71 -15.64 3.14 0.82
CA ALA A 71 -15.71 1.85 1.49
C ALA A 71 -14.61 1.65 2.55
N GLY A 72 -13.62 2.53 2.60
CA GLY A 72 -12.57 2.49 3.60
C GLY A 72 -11.17 2.72 3.03
N ILE A 73 -10.17 2.47 3.85
CA ILE A 73 -8.77 2.56 3.45
C ILE A 73 -8.33 1.19 2.94
N ASP A 74 -7.86 1.15 1.71
CA ASP A 74 -7.06 0.04 1.18
C ASP A 74 -5.61 0.25 1.65
N VAL A 75 -5.23 -0.55 2.64
CA VAL A 75 -3.86 -0.61 3.13
C VAL A 75 -3.12 -1.59 2.23
N GLN A 76 -2.54 -1.09 1.15
CA GLN A 76 -1.54 -1.86 0.42
C GLN A 76 -0.34 -2.02 1.36
N PHE A 77 -0.11 -3.25 1.82
CA PHE A 77 0.90 -3.59 2.81
C PHE A 77 2.30 -3.14 2.35
N GLY A 78 2.97 -2.43 3.25
CA GLY A 78 4.39 -2.06 3.16
C GLY A 78 4.72 -1.01 2.09
N PRO A 79 5.79 -0.22 2.26
CA PRO A 79 6.35 0.54 1.14
C PRO A 79 6.63 -0.41 -0.03
N PRO A 80 6.54 0.04 -1.28
CA PRO A 80 6.88 -0.82 -2.42
C PRO A 80 8.29 -1.39 -2.23
N MET A 81 8.56 -2.54 -2.85
CA MET A 81 9.90 -3.09 -2.91
C MET A 81 10.89 -1.99 -3.34
N ALA A 82 11.89 -1.70 -2.50
CA ALA A 82 12.80 -0.57 -2.70
C ALA A 82 14.26 -1.02 -2.63
N GLY A 83 15.03 -0.69 -3.67
CA GLY A 83 16.46 -0.98 -3.76
C GLY A 83 17.34 0.12 -3.11
N PRO A 84 18.65 -0.14 -2.92
CA PRO A 84 19.40 -1.33 -3.37
C PRO A 84 19.04 -2.63 -2.64
N PHE A 85 19.08 -3.75 -3.37
CA PHE A 85 18.84 -5.09 -2.83
C PHE A 85 20.12 -5.71 -2.28
N THR A 86 20.04 -6.26 -1.07
CA THR A 86 21.12 -7.01 -0.42
C THR A 86 20.89 -8.50 -0.61
N PRO A 87 21.86 -9.31 -1.08
CA PRO A 87 21.69 -10.76 -1.18
C PRO A 87 21.28 -11.40 0.15
N ALA A 88 20.28 -12.28 0.12
CA ALA A 88 19.88 -13.06 1.28
C ALA A 88 20.88 -14.21 1.53
N PRO A 89 21.03 -14.66 2.79
CA PRO A 89 21.81 -15.86 3.11
C PRO A 89 21.29 -17.09 2.38
N ALA A 90 22.20 -17.93 1.90
CA ALA A 90 21.83 -19.23 1.31
C ALA A 90 21.08 -20.09 2.36
N GLY A 91 19.95 -20.68 1.95
CA GLY A 91 19.10 -21.49 2.83
C GLY A 91 17.93 -20.72 3.48
N LEU A 92 17.79 -19.42 3.22
CA LEU A 92 16.60 -18.69 3.64
C LEU A 92 15.40 -19.00 2.73
N VAL A 93 14.29 -19.43 3.32
CA VAL A 93 13.09 -19.85 2.58
C VAL A 93 11.82 -19.20 3.15
N ALA A 94 10.94 -18.76 2.25
CA ALA A 94 9.55 -18.41 2.57
C ALA A 94 8.70 -19.69 2.58
N VAL A 95 8.00 -19.94 3.68
CA VAL A 95 7.13 -21.11 3.88
C VAL A 95 5.68 -20.65 3.83
N PHE A 96 4.89 -21.31 2.99
CA PHE A 96 3.47 -21.00 2.78
C PHE A 96 2.58 -21.96 3.57
N ASP A 97 1.32 -21.59 3.77
CA ASP A 97 0.37 -22.38 4.56
C ASP A 97 0.06 -23.76 3.96
N ASP A 98 0.16 -23.90 2.64
CA ASP A 98 0.03 -25.16 1.91
C ASP A 98 1.30 -26.04 1.95
N GLY A 99 2.36 -25.58 2.62
CA GLY A 99 3.63 -26.28 2.74
C GLY A 99 4.58 -26.08 1.57
N ARG A 100 4.23 -25.26 0.56
CA ARG A 100 5.19 -24.84 -0.45
C ARG A 100 6.30 -24.02 0.21
N GLU A 101 7.49 -24.12 -0.37
CA GLU A 101 8.65 -23.32 0.03
C GLU A 101 9.22 -22.60 -1.18
N ARG A 102 9.63 -21.35 -1.01
CA ARG A 102 10.28 -20.55 -2.05
C ARG A 102 11.57 -19.91 -1.52
N PRO A 103 12.67 -19.92 -2.28
CA PRO A 103 13.92 -19.34 -1.84
C PRO A 103 13.79 -17.82 -1.75
N VAL A 104 14.23 -17.25 -0.63
CA VAL A 104 14.42 -15.79 -0.51
C VAL A 104 15.75 -15.44 -1.15
N LEU A 105 15.74 -14.49 -2.09
CA LEU A 105 16.91 -14.13 -2.89
C LEU A 105 17.61 -12.89 -2.34
N PHE A 106 16.82 -11.91 -1.88
CA PHE A 106 17.31 -10.63 -1.42
C PHE A 106 16.57 -10.13 -0.18
N TYR A 107 17.16 -9.12 0.44
CA TYR A 107 16.51 -8.18 1.33
C TYR A 107 16.46 -6.81 0.66
N ASP A 108 15.35 -6.11 0.82
CA ASP A 108 15.24 -4.70 0.41
C ASP A 108 15.93 -3.76 1.41
N VAL A 109 15.93 -2.44 1.14
CA VAL A 109 16.53 -1.44 2.04
C VAL A 109 15.90 -1.37 3.43
N HIS A 110 14.72 -1.95 3.59
CA HIS A 110 14.00 -2.04 4.85
C HIS A 110 14.21 -3.39 5.56
N GLY A 111 15.05 -4.28 5.00
CA GLY A 111 15.33 -5.60 5.57
C GLY A 111 14.23 -6.62 5.32
N ARG A 112 13.34 -6.40 4.34
CA ARG A 112 12.22 -7.29 4.02
C ARG A 112 12.61 -8.31 2.96
N ALA A 113 12.11 -9.55 3.12
CA ALA A 113 12.43 -10.66 2.24
C ALA A 113 11.84 -10.46 0.83
N VAL A 114 12.68 -10.61 -0.18
CA VAL A 114 12.33 -10.52 -1.61
C VAL A 114 12.62 -11.84 -2.31
N LEU A 115 11.67 -12.32 -3.10
CA LEU A 115 11.77 -13.57 -3.86
C LEU A 115 11.13 -13.42 -5.24
N VAL A 116 11.35 -14.40 -6.12
CA VAL A 116 10.63 -14.49 -7.41
C VAL A 116 9.37 -15.31 -7.21
N ASP A 117 8.22 -14.78 -7.63
CA ASP A 117 6.97 -15.55 -7.66
C ASP A 117 6.87 -16.35 -8.97
N PRO A 118 7.00 -17.69 -8.94
CA PRO A 118 6.87 -18.52 -10.14
C PRO A 118 5.43 -18.65 -10.63
N ASP A 119 4.44 -18.32 -9.79
CA ASP A 119 3.03 -18.34 -10.18
C ASP A 119 2.61 -17.02 -10.84
N ASP A 120 3.46 -15.99 -10.80
CA ASP A 120 3.30 -14.76 -11.56
C ASP A 120 3.88 -14.92 -12.97
N VAL A 121 3.09 -14.55 -13.98
CA VAL A 121 3.41 -14.70 -15.40
C VAL A 121 4.62 -13.85 -15.84
N THR A 122 5.04 -12.89 -15.03
CA THR A 122 6.12 -11.95 -15.31
C THR A 122 7.47 -12.34 -14.72
N CYS A 123 7.53 -13.37 -13.86
CA CYS A 123 8.75 -13.73 -13.10
C CYS A 123 9.36 -12.53 -12.35
N ASP A 124 8.51 -11.66 -11.80
CA ASP A 124 8.95 -10.44 -11.11
C ASP A 124 9.51 -10.74 -9.71
N LEU A 125 10.41 -9.85 -9.26
CA LEU A 125 10.81 -9.79 -7.86
C LEU A 125 9.68 -9.18 -7.05
N VAL A 126 9.25 -9.87 -6.00
CA VAL A 126 8.17 -9.46 -5.11
C VAL A 126 8.57 -9.56 -3.65
N LEU A 127 7.91 -8.78 -2.80
CA LEU A 127 8.04 -8.92 -1.35
C LEU A 127 7.33 -10.20 -0.91
N ALA A 128 8.02 -11.05 -0.16
CA ALA A 128 7.43 -12.31 0.34
C ALA A 128 6.12 -12.05 1.11
N GLU A 129 6.07 -10.98 1.93
CA GLU A 129 4.89 -10.60 2.73
C GLU A 129 3.66 -10.18 1.90
N THR A 130 3.84 -9.91 0.61
CA THR A 130 2.74 -9.52 -0.30
C THR A 130 2.13 -10.72 -1.01
N ILE A 131 2.75 -11.90 -0.91
CA ILE A 131 2.24 -13.13 -1.51
C ILE A 131 1.20 -13.73 -0.55
N PRO A 132 -0.02 -14.05 -1.02
CA PRO A 132 -1.03 -14.72 -0.21
C PRO A 132 -0.48 -15.99 0.44
N ASP A 133 -1.02 -16.32 1.61
CA ASP A 133 -0.75 -17.55 2.34
C ASP A 133 0.70 -17.72 2.81
N LEU A 134 1.51 -16.64 2.83
CA LEU A 134 2.80 -16.67 3.51
C LEU A 134 2.59 -16.91 5.00
N LYS A 135 3.19 -18.00 5.50
CA LYS A 135 3.14 -18.35 6.91
C LYS A 135 4.31 -17.75 7.69
N ARG A 136 5.53 -17.91 7.18
CA ARG A 136 6.77 -17.43 7.81
C ARG A 136 7.97 -17.49 6.88
N VAL A 137 9.06 -16.83 7.27
CA VAL A 137 10.39 -16.98 6.67
C VAL A 137 11.27 -17.77 7.65
N ASP A 138 11.81 -18.90 7.20
CA ASP A 138 12.67 -19.79 7.99
C ASP A 138 14.09 -19.85 7.39
N PHE A 139 15.08 -20.12 8.24
CA PHE A 139 16.42 -20.47 7.81
C PHE A 139 16.60 -21.99 7.82
N ARG A 140 16.87 -22.58 6.65
CA ARG A 140 17.14 -23.99 6.42
C ARG A 140 18.56 -24.14 5.87
N PRO A 141 19.58 -24.31 6.73
CA PRO A 141 20.91 -24.61 6.24
C PRO A 141 20.87 -25.91 5.44
N ALA A 142 21.53 -25.95 4.28
CA ALA A 142 21.69 -27.19 3.54
C ALA A 142 22.40 -28.23 4.43
N PRO A 143 21.98 -29.50 4.42
CA PRO A 143 22.74 -30.55 5.08
C PRO A 143 24.16 -30.58 4.51
N ALA A 144 25.15 -30.57 5.41
CA ALA A 144 26.56 -30.65 5.10
C ALA A 144 26.94 -31.98 4.43
#